data_AF-A0A812RTD0-F1
#
_entry.id   AF-A0A812RTD0-F1
#
_cell.length_a   1.000
_cell.length_b   1.000
_cell.length_c   1.000
_cell.angle_alpha   90.00
_cell.angle_beta   90.00
_cell.angle_gamma   90.00
#
_symmetry.space_group_name_H-M   'P 1'
#
loop_
_entity.id
_entity.type
_entity.pdbx_description
1 polymer ?
#
loop_
_entity_poly.entity_id
_entity_poly.type
_entity_poly.pdbx_seq_one_letter_code
_entity_poly.pdbx_strand_id
1 'polypeptide(L)'
;MWDAAHPIATSSAMPMTTTFGRRLGEHNLDGEWMYEDLDASAFADAGSQPRRLQGTNPSMPTTTSTTVVPATEMSCYQDLTEAQQDAVRTLAYSITTWHLCKNPSCSWPEGVPAPNAPCLEVLAWFDSSLYSRSWVDLTESKREALELLGWASSRWVEMDYPLSYAQLWSELLPRQQEAATFLGYNVEVWERCERAAPCITRLELLETKWSTIAWREMQQPFQDRLMELGYDEKRWTNGDGATLKKAYVDLTDAETISVRLAGYVSDTWDGCPGAQCEERFSYLKRKYSDIQWSALTVAERRAWQLLGHSEHLWLGGMMNTVTMQLTWDELSLEQRAQAEFLGFSMGTWQGCNDNW
;
A
#
# COMPACT_ATOMS: atom_id res chain seq x y z
N MET A 1 -1.49 -7.24 57.29
CA MET A 1 -2.11 -8.06 58.36
C MET A 1 -3.43 -7.42 58.77
N TRP A 2 -4.44 -7.52 57.90
CA TRP A 2 -5.83 -7.21 58.18
C TRP A 2 -6.66 -8.17 57.32
N ASP A 3 -7.18 -9.20 57.98
CA ASP A 3 -8.21 -10.11 57.47
C ASP A 3 -9.58 -9.46 57.69
N ALA A 4 -10.44 -9.52 56.67
CA ALA A 4 -11.89 -9.57 56.85
C ALA A 4 -12.54 -10.14 55.58
N ALA A 5 -12.91 -11.42 55.67
CA ALA A 5 -13.73 -12.14 54.72
C ALA A 5 -15.15 -11.57 54.64
N HIS A 6 -15.84 -11.75 53.50
CA HIS A 6 -17.20 -12.32 53.38
C HIS A 6 -17.65 -12.49 51.90
N PRO A 7 -18.66 -13.35 51.63
CA PRO A 7 -18.53 -14.42 50.64
C PRO A 7 -19.51 -14.37 49.44
N ILE A 8 -19.17 -15.19 48.44
CA ILE A 8 -20.01 -16.02 47.55
C ILE A 8 -21.41 -15.50 47.21
N ALA A 9 -21.57 -15.10 45.94
CA ALA A 9 -22.82 -15.30 45.20
C ALA A 9 -22.53 -16.21 43.99
N THR A 10 -22.92 -17.47 44.11
CA THR A 10 -23.09 -18.40 42.99
C THR A 10 -24.33 -18.02 42.19
N SER A 11 -24.19 -17.72 40.91
CA SER A 11 -25.27 -17.95 39.95
C SER A 11 -24.70 -18.61 38.70
N SER A 12 -25.36 -19.70 38.35
CA SER A 12 -25.02 -20.72 37.37
C SER A 12 -25.38 -20.29 35.94
N ALA A 13 -24.54 -20.74 35.00
CA ALA A 13 -24.81 -21.14 33.61
C ALA A 13 -25.47 -20.12 32.64
N MET A 14 -24.75 -19.80 31.56
CA MET A 14 -24.88 -20.52 30.27
C MET A 14 -23.63 -20.33 29.38
N PRO A 15 -23.19 -21.36 28.63
CA PRO A 15 -22.21 -21.22 27.57
C PRO A 15 -22.92 -20.86 26.26
N MET A 16 -22.52 -19.76 25.61
CA MET A 16 -22.87 -19.50 24.21
C MET A 16 -21.68 -19.94 23.35
N THR A 17 -21.73 -21.21 22.93
CA THR A 17 -20.95 -21.72 21.82
C THR A 17 -21.68 -21.33 20.54
N THR A 18 -21.30 -20.22 19.89
CA THR A 18 -21.81 -19.89 18.56
C THR A 18 -20.92 -20.55 17.51
N THR A 19 -21.23 -21.82 17.23
CA THR A 19 -20.82 -22.49 16.00
C THR A 19 -21.64 -21.89 14.85
N PHE A 20 -21.06 -20.94 14.11
CA PHE A 20 -21.65 -20.48 12.85
C PHE A 20 -21.18 -21.36 11.69
N GLY A 21 -21.87 -22.47 11.50
CA GLY A 21 -21.90 -23.17 10.22
C GLY A 21 -22.78 -22.38 9.26
N ARG A 22 -22.18 -21.61 8.34
CA ARG A 22 -22.93 -21.00 7.24
C ARG A 22 -23.00 -21.97 6.07
N ARG A 23 -24.23 -22.46 5.89
CA ARG A 23 -24.79 -23.09 4.69
C ARG A 23 -24.40 -22.29 3.44
N LEU A 24 -23.82 -22.97 2.46
CA LEU A 24 -23.79 -22.50 1.08
C LEU A 24 -25.24 -22.39 0.60
N GLY A 25 -25.73 -21.15 0.49
CA GLY A 25 -26.95 -20.85 -0.25
C GLY A 25 -26.59 -20.73 -1.72
N GLU A 26 -27.07 -21.67 -2.52
CA GLU A 26 -27.12 -21.55 -3.98
C GLU A 26 -27.95 -20.30 -4.33
N HIS A 27 -27.28 -19.23 -4.70
CA HIS A 27 -27.91 -18.12 -5.40
C HIS A 27 -27.86 -18.42 -6.90
N ASN A 28 -29.02 -18.79 -7.45
CA ASN A 28 -29.31 -18.70 -8.87
C ASN A 28 -29.13 -17.24 -9.31
N LEU A 29 -28.08 -16.98 -10.07
CA LEU A 29 -27.94 -15.77 -10.88
C LEU A 29 -28.40 -16.12 -12.28
N ASP A 30 -29.71 -16.11 -12.49
CA ASP A 30 -30.29 -16.02 -13.84
C ASP A 30 -30.14 -14.55 -14.30
N GLY A 31 -28.91 -14.19 -14.63
CA GLY A 31 -28.52 -12.96 -15.31
C GLY A 31 -28.22 -13.29 -16.76
N GLU A 32 -29.26 -13.25 -17.57
CA GLU A 32 -29.28 -13.45 -19.02
C GLU A 32 -28.41 -12.37 -19.71
N TRP A 33 -27.11 -12.65 -19.86
CA TRP A 33 -26.25 -11.91 -20.77
C TRP A 33 -26.49 -12.43 -22.17
N MET A 34 -27.25 -11.67 -22.96
CA MET A 34 -27.32 -11.86 -24.40
C MET A 34 -25.92 -11.64 -25.00
N TYR A 35 -25.19 -12.74 -25.21
CA TYR A 35 -24.15 -12.81 -26.21
C TYR A 35 -24.85 -12.80 -27.57
N GLU A 36 -24.67 -11.74 -28.35
CA GLU A 36 -24.91 -11.80 -29.79
C GLU A 36 -23.93 -12.83 -30.37
N ASP A 37 -24.50 -13.95 -30.81
CA ASP A 37 -23.87 -14.98 -31.61
C ASP A 37 -23.24 -14.35 -32.86
N LEU A 38 -21.91 -14.21 -32.86
CA LEU A 38 -21.16 -14.05 -34.09
C LEU A 38 -21.03 -15.42 -34.75
N ASP A 39 -21.85 -15.62 -35.78
CA ASP A 39 -21.85 -16.72 -36.74
C ASP A 39 -20.42 -17.16 -37.13
N ALA A 40 -19.97 -18.25 -36.51
CA ALA A 40 -18.85 -19.04 -36.97
C ALA A 40 -19.39 -20.19 -37.83
N SER A 41 -19.66 -19.91 -39.11
CA SER A 41 -20.01 -20.93 -40.09
C SER A 41 -19.45 -20.61 -41.48
N ALA A 42 -18.79 -21.63 -42.05
CA ALA A 42 -18.47 -21.84 -43.46
C ALA A 42 -17.20 -21.18 -44.02
N PHE A 43 -16.07 -21.90 -43.91
CA PHE A 43 -15.21 -22.10 -45.08
C PHE A 43 -14.93 -23.59 -45.29
N ALA A 44 -15.49 -24.07 -46.39
CA ALA A 44 -15.38 -25.43 -46.88
C ALA A 44 -13.99 -25.69 -47.48
N ASP A 45 -13.46 -26.84 -47.09
CA ASP A 45 -12.82 -27.86 -47.92
C ASP A 45 -12.37 -27.43 -49.34
N ALA A 46 -11.06 -27.24 -49.50
CA ALA A 46 -10.42 -27.13 -50.80
C ALA A 46 -9.28 -28.16 -50.89
N GLY A 47 -9.52 -29.19 -51.71
CA GLY A 47 -8.63 -30.32 -51.95
C GLY A 47 -7.22 -29.91 -52.36
N SER A 48 -6.23 -30.50 -51.68
CA SER A 48 -4.81 -30.31 -51.94
C SER A 48 -4.31 -31.38 -52.93
N GLN A 49 -4.08 -30.98 -54.19
CA GLN A 49 -3.27 -31.78 -55.13
C GLN A 49 -1.78 -31.49 -54.91
N PRO A 50 -0.90 -32.51 -54.98
CA PRO A 50 0.54 -32.32 -54.93
C PRO A 50 1.06 -31.77 -56.28
N ARG A 51 1.23 -30.45 -56.37
CA ARG A 51 1.98 -29.81 -57.47
C ARG A 51 3.47 -30.05 -57.27
N ARG A 52 4.06 -30.88 -58.13
CA ARG A 52 5.51 -30.99 -58.33
C ARG A 52 6.06 -29.63 -58.78
N LEU A 53 6.74 -28.92 -57.88
CA LEU A 53 7.51 -27.73 -58.21
C LEU A 53 8.85 -28.16 -58.85
N GLN A 54 9.04 -27.76 -60.10
CA GLN A 54 10.33 -27.83 -60.79
C GLN A 54 11.29 -26.84 -60.13
N GLY A 55 12.47 -27.34 -59.75
CA GLY A 55 13.52 -26.55 -59.13
C GLY A 55 14.12 -25.55 -60.09
N THR A 56 13.88 -24.27 -59.82
CA THR A 56 14.74 -23.17 -60.23
C THR A 56 15.59 -22.80 -59.02
N ASN A 57 16.92 -22.89 -59.15
CA ASN A 57 17.87 -22.49 -58.11
C ASN A 57 17.63 -21.00 -57.75
N PRO A 58 17.17 -20.67 -56.53
CA PRO A 58 17.06 -19.29 -56.13
C PRO A 58 18.47 -18.76 -55.83
N SER A 59 18.89 -17.78 -56.63
CA SER A 59 20.02 -16.92 -56.32
C SER A 59 19.76 -16.27 -54.95
N MET A 60 20.51 -16.68 -53.93
CA MET A 60 20.46 -16.10 -52.59
C MET A 60 20.73 -14.59 -52.69
N PRO A 61 19.78 -13.71 -52.29
CA PRO A 61 20.05 -12.29 -52.22
C PRO A 61 21.11 -12.07 -51.13
N THR A 62 22.25 -11.49 -51.51
CA THR A 62 23.26 -11.02 -50.56
C THR A 62 22.68 -9.82 -49.82
N THR A 63 22.07 -10.05 -48.66
CA THR A 63 21.61 -9.00 -47.76
C THR A 63 22.82 -8.43 -47.02
N THR A 64 23.34 -7.29 -47.50
CA THR A 64 24.30 -6.49 -46.73
C THR A 64 23.53 -5.79 -45.62
N SER A 65 23.54 -6.36 -44.41
CA SER A 65 22.99 -5.70 -43.23
C SER A 65 24.03 -4.72 -42.68
N THR A 66 23.88 -3.44 -43.01
CA THR A 66 24.68 -2.37 -42.38
C THR A 66 24.08 -2.10 -41.02
N THR A 67 24.67 -2.63 -39.94
CA THR A 67 24.25 -2.35 -38.58
C THR A 67 24.66 -0.92 -38.20
N VAL A 68 23.80 0.05 -38.51
CA VAL A 68 23.96 1.42 -37.99
C VAL A 68 23.56 1.40 -36.52
N VAL A 69 24.56 1.39 -35.63
CA VAL A 69 24.35 1.53 -34.20
C VAL A 69 23.95 2.98 -33.92
N PRO A 70 22.76 3.26 -33.36
CA PRO A 70 22.38 4.60 -32.97
C PRO A 70 23.43 5.21 -32.04
N ALA A 71 23.78 6.49 -32.23
CA ALA A 71 24.77 7.17 -31.38
C ALA A 71 24.39 7.14 -29.89
N THR A 72 23.09 6.99 -29.58
CA THR A 72 22.55 6.86 -28.24
C THR A 72 22.95 5.57 -27.54
N GLU A 73 23.40 4.52 -28.23
CA GLU A 73 23.81 3.26 -27.57
C GLU A 73 25.09 3.39 -26.75
N MET A 74 25.90 4.44 -26.97
CA MET A 74 27.10 4.71 -26.18
C MET A 74 26.85 5.69 -25.03
N SER A 75 25.67 6.33 -24.98
CA SER A 75 25.33 7.31 -23.96
C SER A 75 24.94 6.65 -22.64
N CYS A 76 25.31 7.29 -21.52
CA CYS A 76 24.81 6.89 -20.22
C CYS A 76 23.30 7.17 -20.10
N TYR A 77 22.59 6.40 -19.27
CA TYR A 77 21.13 6.53 -19.15
C TYR A 77 20.71 7.93 -18.72
N GLN A 78 21.46 8.52 -17.78
CA GLN A 78 21.25 9.89 -17.28
C GLN A 78 21.48 10.98 -18.33
N ASP A 79 22.23 10.68 -19.40
CA ASP A 79 22.50 11.65 -20.48
C ASP A 79 21.42 11.60 -21.57
N LEU A 80 20.55 10.59 -21.54
CA LEU A 80 19.42 10.48 -22.45
C LEU A 80 18.35 11.50 -22.08
N THR A 81 17.70 12.07 -23.10
CA THR A 81 16.48 12.84 -22.88
C THR A 81 15.37 11.93 -22.35
N GLU A 82 14.35 12.49 -21.70
CA GLU A 82 13.26 11.68 -21.14
C GLU A 82 12.54 10.84 -22.21
N ALA A 83 12.31 11.39 -23.40
CA ALA A 83 11.74 10.63 -24.52
C ALA A 83 12.66 9.49 -25.00
N GLN A 84 13.98 9.66 -24.93
CA GLN A 84 14.93 8.60 -25.21
C GLN A 84 14.92 7.53 -24.11
N GLN A 85 14.84 7.93 -22.83
CA GLN A 85 14.70 7.02 -21.70
C GLN A 85 13.43 6.18 -21.81
N ASP A 86 12.33 6.78 -22.23
CA ASP A 86 11.07 6.08 -22.49
C ASP A 86 11.20 5.11 -23.66
N ALA A 87 11.82 5.51 -24.77
CA ALA A 87 12.10 4.60 -25.88
C ALA A 87 12.95 3.39 -25.44
N VAL A 88 13.94 3.61 -24.56
CA VAL A 88 14.73 2.54 -23.95
C VAL A 88 13.86 1.57 -23.14
N ARG A 89 12.90 2.09 -22.34
CA ARG A 89 11.95 1.27 -21.59
C ARG A 89 10.97 0.51 -22.49
N THR A 90 10.52 1.11 -23.59
CA THR A 90 9.69 0.43 -24.61
C THR A 90 10.42 -0.76 -25.24
N LEU A 91 11.76 -0.69 -25.33
CA LEU A 91 12.62 -1.81 -25.74
C LEU A 91 12.89 -2.81 -24.59
N ALA A 92 12.15 -2.74 -23.49
CA ALA A 92 12.26 -3.56 -22.29
C ALA A 92 13.60 -3.45 -21.53
N TYR A 93 14.35 -2.37 -21.72
CA TYR A 93 15.51 -2.08 -20.89
C TYR A 93 15.10 -1.30 -19.62
N SER A 94 15.44 -1.85 -18.46
CA SER A 94 15.55 -1.08 -17.22
C SER A 94 16.87 -0.31 -17.17
N ILE A 95 16.98 0.67 -16.27
CA ILE A 95 18.24 1.40 -16.00
C ILE A 95 19.38 0.42 -15.73
N THR A 96 19.13 -0.61 -14.92
CA THR A 96 20.08 -1.69 -14.62
C THR A 96 20.55 -2.41 -15.87
N THR A 97 19.63 -2.86 -16.73
CA THR A 97 20.00 -3.57 -17.96
C THR A 97 20.68 -2.66 -18.97
N TRP A 98 20.32 -1.38 -19.03
CA TRP A 98 21.02 -0.40 -19.88
C TRP A 98 22.47 -0.21 -19.41
N HIS A 99 22.67 -0.01 -18.11
CA HIS A 99 24.00 0.06 -17.50
C HIS A 99 24.84 -1.19 -17.79
N LEU A 100 24.29 -2.39 -17.55
CA LEU A 100 25.03 -3.64 -17.71
C LEU A 100 25.33 -3.98 -19.17
N CYS A 101 24.40 -3.70 -20.09
CA CYS A 101 24.50 -4.16 -21.48
C CYS A 101 25.08 -3.11 -22.43
N LYS A 102 24.84 -1.82 -22.21
CA LYS A 102 25.22 -0.76 -23.15
C LYS A 102 26.47 -0.01 -22.72
N ASN A 103 26.52 0.47 -21.48
CA ASN A 103 27.69 1.20 -20.99
C ASN A 103 27.94 1.01 -19.49
N PRO A 104 28.71 -0.04 -19.11
CA PRO A 104 29.04 -0.33 -17.71
C PRO A 104 29.90 0.73 -17.02
N SER A 105 30.51 1.65 -17.77
CA SER A 105 31.37 2.70 -17.22
C SER A 105 30.58 3.92 -16.70
N CYS A 106 29.28 3.97 -16.98
CA CYS A 106 28.40 5.03 -16.52
C CYS A 106 28.24 4.99 -14.99
N SER A 107 28.18 6.17 -14.38
CA SER A 107 27.71 6.32 -13.00
C SER A 107 26.20 6.13 -12.93
N TRP A 108 25.68 5.58 -11.83
CA TRP A 108 24.24 5.48 -11.63
C TRP A 108 23.62 6.89 -11.60
N PRO A 109 22.42 7.13 -12.16
CA PRO A 109 21.79 8.45 -12.14
C PRO A 109 21.61 8.99 -10.72
N GLU A 110 21.95 10.26 -10.50
CA GLU A 110 21.80 10.90 -9.20
C GLU A 110 20.32 11.02 -8.82
N GLY A 111 19.99 10.72 -7.57
CA GLY A 111 18.62 10.79 -7.04
C GLY A 111 17.69 9.66 -7.51
N VAL A 112 18.16 8.71 -8.31
CA VAL A 112 17.41 7.49 -8.65
C VAL A 112 17.87 6.36 -7.71
N PRO A 113 16.95 5.66 -7.01
CA PRO A 113 17.31 4.53 -6.16
C PRO A 113 18.08 3.46 -6.95
N ALA A 114 19.15 2.94 -6.35
CA ALA A 114 19.93 1.86 -6.94
C ALA A 114 19.08 0.57 -7.06
N PRO A 115 19.48 -0.41 -7.89
CA PRO A 115 18.71 -1.66 -8.07
C PRO A 115 18.54 -2.47 -6.78
N ASN A 116 19.44 -2.27 -5.81
CA ASN A 116 19.43 -2.90 -4.49
C ASN A 116 18.95 -1.97 -3.38
N ALA A 117 18.39 -0.80 -3.73
CA ALA A 117 17.80 0.09 -2.75
C ALA A 117 16.62 -0.59 -2.04
N PRO A 118 16.40 -0.33 -0.74
CA PRO A 118 15.25 -0.84 -0.02
C PRO A 118 13.94 -0.47 -0.72
N CYS A 119 12.97 -1.39 -0.75
CA CYS A 119 11.71 -1.17 -1.47
C CYS A 119 11.00 0.15 -1.06
N LEU A 120 11.05 0.54 0.22
CA LEU A 120 10.44 1.79 0.68
C LEU A 120 11.13 3.06 0.16
N GLU A 121 12.44 3.00 -0.08
CA GLU A 121 13.15 4.10 -0.74
C GLU A 121 12.71 4.23 -2.19
N VAL A 122 12.56 3.10 -2.88
CA VAL A 122 12.02 3.04 -4.24
C VAL A 122 10.59 3.59 -4.29
N LEU A 123 9.73 3.18 -3.35
CA LEU A 123 8.34 3.66 -3.24
C LEU A 123 8.27 5.17 -2.99
N ALA A 124 9.07 5.69 -2.05
CA ALA A 124 9.13 7.13 -1.76
C ALA A 124 9.67 7.94 -2.95
N TRP A 125 10.62 7.38 -3.69
CA TRP A 125 11.10 7.97 -4.93
C TRP A 125 10.01 8.00 -6.00
N PHE A 126 9.18 6.98 -6.16
CA PHE A 126 8.05 7.01 -7.08
C PHE A 126 7.00 8.05 -6.68
N ASP A 127 6.60 8.04 -5.40
CA ASP A 127 5.63 9.00 -4.85
C ASP A 127 6.12 10.46 -5.06
N SER A 128 7.42 10.72 -4.98
CA SER A 128 7.97 12.07 -5.20
C SER A 128 8.26 12.39 -6.67
N SER A 129 8.90 11.50 -7.42
CA SER A 129 9.37 11.79 -8.79
C SER A 129 8.26 11.86 -9.83
N LEU A 130 7.22 11.03 -9.66
CA LEU A 130 6.10 10.95 -10.61
C LEU A 130 5.08 12.06 -10.34
N TYR A 131 4.68 12.26 -9.07
CA TYR A 131 3.60 13.18 -8.71
C TYR A 131 4.04 14.63 -8.47
N SER A 132 5.35 14.93 -8.49
CA SER A 132 5.84 16.32 -8.45
C SER A 132 5.71 17.06 -9.79
N ARG A 133 5.35 16.35 -10.87
CA ARG A 133 5.30 16.91 -12.23
C ARG A 133 3.87 17.23 -12.65
N SER A 134 3.72 18.26 -13.48
CA SER A 134 2.43 18.53 -14.11
C SER A 134 2.16 17.52 -15.23
N TRP A 135 0.88 17.25 -15.51
CA TRP A 135 0.47 16.30 -16.56
C TRP A 135 1.05 16.65 -17.95
N VAL A 136 1.23 17.94 -18.23
CA VAL A 136 1.76 18.42 -19.52
C VAL A 136 3.27 18.25 -19.64
N ASP A 137 3.99 18.17 -18.51
CA ASP A 137 5.44 17.96 -18.49
C ASP A 137 5.84 16.49 -18.66
N LEU A 138 4.86 15.58 -18.56
CA LEU A 138 5.08 14.17 -18.84
C LEU A 138 5.28 13.96 -20.36
N THR A 139 6.03 12.93 -20.71
CA THR A 139 6.10 12.47 -22.10
C THR A 139 4.78 11.83 -22.54
N GLU A 140 4.58 11.72 -23.86
CA GLU A 140 3.40 11.04 -24.41
C GLU A 140 3.32 9.59 -23.94
N SER A 141 4.42 8.82 -23.98
CA SER A 141 4.44 7.43 -23.53
C SER A 141 4.10 7.26 -22.04
N LYS A 142 4.54 8.20 -21.17
CA LYS A 142 4.15 8.15 -19.75
C LYS A 142 2.67 8.47 -19.54
N ARG A 143 2.12 9.44 -20.28
CA ARG A 143 0.67 9.73 -20.24
C ARG A 143 -0.14 8.54 -20.72
N GLU A 144 0.22 7.91 -21.83
CA GLU A 144 -0.46 6.70 -22.33
C GLU A 144 -0.43 5.57 -21.29
N ALA A 145 0.71 5.34 -20.64
CA ALA A 145 0.83 4.35 -19.57
C ALA A 145 -0.07 4.70 -18.37
N LEU A 146 -0.10 5.98 -17.95
CA LEU A 146 -0.97 6.44 -16.87
C LEU A 146 -2.46 6.35 -17.24
N GLU A 147 -2.82 6.64 -18.48
CA GLU A 147 -4.19 6.49 -19.00
C GLU A 147 -4.65 5.03 -18.99
N LEU A 148 -3.77 4.08 -19.33
CA LEU A 148 -4.04 2.65 -19.17
C LEU A 148 -4.30 2.25 -17.70
N LEU A 149 -3.64 2.93 -16.76
CA LEU A 149 -3.91 2.80 -15.33
C LEU A 149 -5.15 3.57 -14.87
N GLY A 150 -5.87 4.25 -15.77
CA GLY A 150 -7.11 4.96 -15.48
C GLY A 150 -6.94 6.41 -15.03
N TRP A 151 -5.73 6.96 -15.14
CA TRP A 151 -5.53 8.40 -14.95
C TRP A 151 -6.15 9.17 -16.11
N ALA A 152 -6.59 10.38 -15.79
CA ALA A 152 -6.94 11.40 -16.76
C ALA A 152 -6.30 12.72 -16.30
N SER A 153 -6.13 13.67 -17.22
CA SER A 153 -5.53 14.97 -16.89
C SER A 153 -6.24 15.70 -15.75
N SER A 154 -7.57 15.64 -15.70
CA SER A 154 -8.37 16.23 -14.60
C SER A 154 -8.08 15.55 -13.26
N ARG A 155 -8.09 14.21 -13.22
CA ARG A 155 -7.82 13.43 -12.01
C ARG A 155 -6.39 13.62 -11.52
N TRP A 156 -5.43 13.80 -12.42
CA TRP A 156 -4.04 14.08 -12.08
C TRP A 156 -3.90 15.38 -11.29
N VAL A 157 -4.56 16.45 -11.73
CA VAL A 157 -4.54 17.75 -11.05
C VAL A 157 -5.20 17.67 -9.66
N GLU A 158 -6.27 16.89 -9.56
CA GLU A 158 -7.02 16.68 -8.31
C GLU A 158 -6.38 15.63 -7.39
N MET A 159 -5.32 14.95 -7.84
CA MET A 159 -4.72 13.79 -7.17
C MET A 159 -5.75 12.70 -6.82
N ASP A 160 -6.78 12.52 -7.67
CA ASP A 160 -7.79 11.46 -7.53
C ASP A 160 -7.26 10.15 -8.12
N TYR A 161 -6.63 9.35 -7.26
CA TYR A 161 -6.05 8.07 -7.66
C TYR A 161 -7.10 7.14 -8.30
N PRO A 162 -6.82 6.57 -9.48
CA PRO A 162 -7.74 5.64 -10.12
C PRO A 162 -7.81 4.31 -9.36
N LEU A 163 -8.90 3.57 -9.57
CA LEU A 163 -9.17 2.31 -8.87
C LEU A 163 -8.10 1.24 -9.07
N SER A 164 -7.32 1.30 -10.16
CA SER A 164 -6.20 0.39 -10.38
C SER A 164 -5.20 0.41 -9.22
N TYR A 165 -4.95 1.57 -8.60
CA TYR A 165 -4.03 1.71 -7.45
C TYR A 165 -4.57 1.07 -6.16
N ALA A 166 -5.84 0.65 -6.13
CA ALA A 166 -6.40 -0.16 -5.05
C ALA A 166 -6.32 -1.67 -5.34
N GLN A 167 -5.99 -2.07 -6.57
CA GLN A 167 -5.91 -3.47 -6.97
C GLN A 167 -4.54 -4.07 -6.64
N LEU A 168 -4.51 -5.35 -6.30
CA LEU A 168 -3.27 -6.12 -6.23
C LEU A 168 -2.63 -6.19 -7.61
N TRP A 169 -1.32 -6.41 -7.67
CA TRP A 169 -0.62 -6.56 -8.95
C TRP A 169 -1.24 -7.67 -9.80
N SER A 170 -1.62 -8.80 -9.17
CA SER A 170 -2.24 -9.95 -9.82
C SER A 170 -3.67 -9.68 -10.33
N GLU A 171 -4.32 -8.64 -9.86
CA GLU A 171 -5.68 -8.24 -10.27
C GLU A 171 -5.67 -7.24 -11.43
N LEU A 172 -4.52 -6.60 -11.69
CA LEU A 172 -4.35 -5.74 -12.85
C LEU A 172 -4.47 -6.52 -14.15
N LEU A 173 -5.05 -5.89 -15.15
CA LEU A 173 -5.03 -6.41 -16.51
C LEU A 173 -3.58 -6.50 -17.02
N PRO A 174 -3.23 -7.43 -17.93
CA PRO A 174 -1.87 -7.54 -18.46
C PRO A 174 -1.32 -6.21 -19.02
N ARG A 175 -2.15 -5.44 -19.74
CA ARG A 175 -1.78 -4.11 -20.24
C ARG A 175 -1.53 -3.08 -19.13
N GLN A 176 -2.23 -3.19 -18.00
CA GLN A 176 -2.00 -2.34 -16.84
C GLN A 176 -0.70 -2.71 -16.13
N GLN A 177 -0.37 -4.00 -16.02
CA GLN A 177 0.92 -4.46 -15.49
C GLN A 177 2.08 -3.99 -16.38
N GLU A 178 1.94 -4.07 -17.71
CA GLU A 178 2.92 -3.54 -18.66
C GLU A 178 3.09 -2.02 -18.50
N ALA A 179 1.99 -1.27 -18.40
CA ALA A 179 2.01 0.17 -18.17
C ALA A 179 2.67 0.54 -16.82
N ALA A 180 2.33 -0.18 -15.74
CA ALA A 180 2.95 0.01 -14.44
C ALA A 180 4.47 -0.29 -14.50
N THR A 181 4.85 -1.39 -15.17
CA THR A 181 6.25 -1.77 -15.41
C THR A 181 7.00 -0.70 -16.20
N PHE A 182 6.38 -0.14 -17.24
CA PHE A 182 6.94 0.95 -18.03
C PHE A 182 7.18 2.21 -17.17
N LEU A 183 6.26 2.54 -16.27
CA LEU A 183 6.44 3.65 -15.32
C LEU A 183 7.56 3.35 -14.31
N GLY A 184 7.89 2.07 -14.10
CA GLY A 184 8.99 1.59 -13.27
C GLY A 184 8.55 0.78 -12.06
N TYR A 185 7.25 0.60 -11.86
CA TYR A 185 6.73 -0.25 -10.79
C TYR A 185 7.10 -1.71 -11.03
N ASN A 186 7.40 -2.41 -9.95
CA ASN A 186 7.40 -3.86 -9.90
C ASN A 186 6.33 -4.31 -8.90
N VAL A 187 6.12 -5.63 -8.79
CA VAL A 187 5.12 -6.20 -7.87
C VAL A 187 5.32 -5.73 -6.42
N GLU A 188 6.57 -5.66 -5.95
CA GLU A 188 6.87 -5.30 -4.57
C GLU A 188 6.51 -3.84 -4.28
N VAL A 189 6.91 -2.91 -5.15
CA VAL A 189 6.63 -1.47 -5.00
C VAL A 189 5.13 -1.20 -5.16
N TRP A 190 4.48 -1.85 -6.12
CA TRP A 190 3.03 -1.72 -6.35
C TRP A 190 2.23 -2.14 -5.12
N GLU A 191 2.58 -3.29 -4.53
CA GLU A 191 1.99 -3.81 -3.28
C GLU A 191 2.56 -3.12 -2.03
N ARG A 192 3.03 -1.86 -2.16
CA ARG A 192 3.50 -1.01 -1.06
C ARG A 192 4.56 -1.69 -0.17
N CYS A 193 5.39 -2.51 -0.78
CA CYS A 193 6.48 -3.25 -0.12
C CYS A 193 6.01 -4.20 0.98
N GLU A 194 4.78 -4.73 0.88
CA GLU A 194 4.18 -5.61 1.90
C GLU A 194 5.11 -6.78 2.27
N ARG A 195 5.73 -7.40 1.26
CA ARG A 195 6.64 -8.54 1.42
C ARG A 195 8.12 -8.15 1.59
N ALA A 196 8.49 -6.94 1.19
CA ALA A 196 9.88 -6.50 1.10
C ALA A 196 10.32 -5.61 2.28
N ALA A 197 9.38 -5.08 3.06
CA ALA A 197 9.66 -4.21 4.20
C ALA A 197 8.86 -4.62 5.45
N PRO A 198 9.45 -4.53 6.66
CA PRO A 198 8.74 -4.79 7.91
C PRO A 198 7.49 -3.91 8.04
N CYS A 199 6.40 -4.50 8.55
CA CYS A 199 5.13 -3.79 8.71
C CYS A 199 5.28 -2.50 9.53
N ILE A 200 6.05 -2.53 10.63
CA ILE A 200 6.24 -1.37 11.51
C ILE A 200 6.90 -0.21 10.77
N THR A 201 7.91 -0.47 9.93
CA THR A 201 8.55 0.59 9.14
C THR A 201 7.59 1.19 8.11
N ARG A 202 6.72 0.37 7.52
CA ARG A 202 5.65 0.84 6.62
C ARG A 202 4.62 1.70 7.36
N LEU A 203 4.21 1.28 8.55
CA LEU A 203 3.27 2.01 9.39
C LEU A 203 3.84 3.37 9.81
N GLU A 204 5.08 3.43 10.29
CA GLU A 204 5.78 4.68 10.64
C GLU A 204 5.82 5.66 9.47
N LEU A 205 6.09 5.17 8.25
CA LEU A 205 6.10 6.00 7.04
C LEU A 205 4.71 6.58 6.73
N LEU A 206 3.66 5.77 6.83
CA LEU A 206 2.28 6.20 6.60
C LEU A 206 1.82 7.21 7.65
N GLU A 207 2.07 6.95 8.94
CA GLU A 207 1.73 7.89 10.01
C GLU A 207 2.49 9.21 9.85
N THR A 208 3.77 9.16 9.49
CA THR A 208 4.55 10.38 9.22
C THR A 208 3.92 11.16 8.06
N LYS A 209 3.64 10.49 6.94
CA LYS A 209 3.03 11.11 5.75
C LYS A 209 1.69 11.79 6.08
N TRP A 210 0.84 11.11 6.86
CA TRP A 210 -0.51 11.60 7.16
C TRP A 210 -0.55 12.62 8.31
N SER A 211 0.35 12.53 9.29
CA SER A 211 0.43 13.48 10.41
C SER A 211 0.81 14.90 9.97
N THR A 212 1.49 15.04 8.84
CA THR A 212 1.93 16.34 8.32
C THR A 212 0.89 17.08 7.49
N ILE A 213 -0.22 16.43 7.13
CA ILE A 213 -1.22 17.00 6.20
C ILE A 213 -2.45 17.47 6.98
N ALA A 214 -2.74 18.77 6.92
CA ALA A 214 -3.98 19.28 7.47
C ALA A 214 -5.17 18.85 6.60
N TRP A 215 -6.33 18.56 7.20
CA TRP A 215 -7.53 18.15 6.46
C TRP A 215 -7.87 19.08 5.29
N ARG A 216 -7.77 20.41 5.52
CA ARG A 216 -8.08 21.44 4.50
C ARG A 216 -7.08 21.51 3.35
N GLU A 217 -5.88 20.96 3.52
CA GLU A 217 -4.84 20.91 2.50
C GLU A 217 -4.98 19.67 1.61
N MET A 218 -5.79 18.68 2.04
CA MET A 218 -6.11 17.51 1.24
C MET A 218 -7.00 17.88 0.06
N GLN A 219 -6.78 17.24 -1.07
CA GLN A 219 -7.65 17.36 -2.22
C GLN A 219 -9.03 16.76 -1.93
N GLN A 220 -10.08 17.36 -2.50
CA GLN A 220 -11.46 16.96 -2.23
C GLN A 220 -11.75 15.47 -2.50
N PRO A 221 -11.28 14.87 -3.62
CA PRO A 221 -11.52 13.45 -3.86
C PRO A 221 -10.89 12.54 -2.80
N PHE A 222 -9.79 12.96 -2.19
CA PHE A 222 -9.18 12.23 -1.08
C PHE A 222 -9.96 12.40 0.21
N GLN A 223 -10.45 13.62 0.51
CA GLN A 223 -11.35 13.85 1.64
C GLN A 223 -12.62 13.00 1.53
N ASP A 224 -13.20 12.88 0.33
CA ASP A 224 -14.40 12.08 0.08
C ASP A 224 -14.18 10.61 0.44
N ARG A 225 -13.03 10.04 0.09
CA ARG A 225 -12.64 8.67 0.47
C ARG A 225 -12.41 8.52 1.97
N LEU A 226 -11.79 9.51 2.61
CA LEU A 226 -11.66 9.50 4.08
C LEU A 226 -13.04 9.61 4.77
N MET A 227 -14.00 10.32 4.17
CA MET A 227 -15.38 10.36 4.66
C MET A 227 -16.09 9.00 4.55
N GLU A 228 -15.79 8.19 3.52
CA GLU A 228 -16.25 6.80 3.46
C GLU A 228 -15.69 5.97 4.62
N LEU A 229 -14.46 6.27 5.05
CA LEU A 229 -13.85 5.74 6.26
C LEU A 229 -14.36 6.42 7.55
N GLY A 230 -15.43 7.23 7.47
CA GLY A 230 -16.01 7.89 8.64
C GLY A 230 -15.13 8.97 9.27
N TYR A 231 -14.12 9.48 8.56
CA TYR A 231 -13.42 10.69 8.96
C TYR A 231 -14.21 11.94 8.55
N ASP A 232 -14.08 12.98 9.36
CA ASP A 232 -14.48 14.33 9.02
C ASP A 232 -13.35 15.26 9.50
N GLU A 233 -13.41 16.56 9.16
CA GLU A 233 -12.37 17.53 9.56
C GLU A 233 -12.08 17.50 11.07
N LYS A 234 -13.14 17.37 11.88
CA LYS A 234 -13.03 17.37 13.35
C LYS A 234 -12.37 16.08 13.83
N ARG A 235 -12.76 14.93 13.30
CA ARG A 235 -12.20 13.61 13.64
C ARG A 235 -10.75 13.50 13.21
N TRP A 236 -10.42 13.95 12.01
CA TRP A 236 -9.04 13.99 11.53
C TRP A 236 -8.15 14.83 12.45
N THR A 237 -8.55 16.08 12.71
CA THR A 237 -7.78 17.01 13.55
C THR A 237 -7.68 16.52 15.01
N ASN A 238 -8.72 15.85 15.51
CA ASN A 238 -8.70 15.32 16.86
C ASN A 238 -7.96 13.99 16.98
N GLY A 239 -7.68 13.27 15.89
CA GLY A 239 -7.19 11.89 15.92
C GLY A 239 -8.28 10.84 16.24
N ASP A 240 -9.56 11.21 16.16
CA ASP A 240 -10.71 10.35 16.49
C ASP A 240 -11.26 9.64 15.22
N GLY A 241 -10.47 8.75 14.60
CA GLY A 241 -10.92 7.98 13.42
C GLY A 241 -11.94 6.89 13.77
N ALA A 242 -13.16 6.95 13.22
CA ALA A 242 -14.25 6.03 13.60
C ALA A 242 -14.11 4.62 12.99
N THR A 243 -13.45 4.48 11.84
CA THR A 243 -13.18 3.16 11.21
C THR A 243 -11.93 2.46 11.73
N LEU A 244 -11.09 3.12 12.52
CA LEU A 244 -9.95 2.47 13.20
C LEU A 244 -10.38 1.39 14.21
N LYS A 245 -11.69 1.13 14.35
CA LYS A 245 -12.26 0.07 15.18
C LYS A 245 -12.61 -1.20 14.39
N LYS A 246 -12.62 -1.15 13.06
CA LYS A 246 -12.87 -2.33 12.22
C LYS A 246 -11.54 -2.96 11.84
N ALA A 247 -11.43 -4.27 12.00
CA ALA A 247 -10.33 -5.02 11.39
C ALA A 247 -10.42 -4.90 9.86
N TYR A 248 -9.27 -5.00 9.17
CA TYR A 248 -9.23 -4.89 7.71
C TYR A 248 -10.21 -5.85 7.01
N VAL A 249 -10.34 -7.07 7.55
CA VAL A 249 -11.24 -8.11 7.05
C VAL A 249 -12.74 -7.79 7.18
N ASP A 250 -13.09 -6.81 8.02
CA ASP A 250 -14.47 -6.37 8.26
C ASP A 250 -14.83 -5.11 7.45
N LEU A 251 -13.90 -4.61 6.64
CA LEU A 251 -14.14 -3.48 5.74
C LEU A 251 -15.01 -3.90 4.56
N THR A 252 -15.89 -3.01 4.13
CA THR A 252 -16.59 -3.14 2.83
C THR A 252 -15.61 -2.94 1.67
N ASP A 253 -16.01 -3.30 0.45
CA ASP A 253 -15.17 -3.11 -0.74
C ASP A 253 -14.79 -1.64 -0.95
N ALA A 254 -15.73 -0.71 -0.75
CA ALA A 254 -15.48 0.73 -0.82
C ALA A 254 -14.49 1.20 0.26
N GLU A 255 -14.68 0.77 1.51
CA GLU A 255 -13.73 1.08 2.60
C GLU A 255 -12.33 0.51 2.28
N THR A 256 -12.25 -0.73 1.79
CA THR A 256 -10.98 -1.38 1.41
C THR A 256 -10.25 -0.62 0.31
N ILE A 257 -10.97 -0.17 -0.72
CA ILE A 257 -10.43 0.69 -1.78
C ILE A 257 -9.89 1.98 -1.19
N SER A 258 -10.65 2.65 -0.33
CA SER A 258 -10.26 3.91 0.30
C SER A 258 -9.04 3.75 1.21
N VAL A 259 -8.95 2.64 1.98
CA VAL A 259 -7.76 2.29 2.80
C VAL A 259 -6.52 2.06 1.92
N ARG A 260 -6.65 1.31 0.83
CA ARG A 260 -5.52 1.03 -0.08
C ARG A 260 -5.01 2.28 -0.80
N LEU A 261 -5.90 3.18 -1.18
CA LEU A 261 -5.53 4.43 -1.82
C LEU A 261 -4.94 5.44 -0.84
N ALA A 262 -5.28 5.34 0.45
CA ALA A 262 -4.54 5.99 1.53
C ALA A 262 -3.17 5.32 1.83
N GLY A 263 -2.78 4.29 1.07
CA GLY A 263 -1.48 3.64 1.15
C GLY A 263 -1.36 2.54 2.19
N TYR A 264 -2.43 2.27 2.94
CA TYR A 264 -2.46 1.17 3.91
C TYR A 264 -2.72 -0.16 3.20
N VAL A 265 -2.03 -1.20 3.66
CA VAL A 265 -2.36 -2.60 3.39
C VAL A 265 -2.90 -3.26 4.66
N SER A 266 -3.38 -4.50 4.58
CA SER A 266 -4.10 -5.17 5.67
C SER A 266 -3.36 -5.11 7.00
N ASP A 267 -2.07 -5.44 7.01
CA ASP A 267 -1.30 -5.49 8.26
C ASP A 267 -1.05 -4.11 8.86
N THR A 268 -0.73 -3.09 8.06
CA THR A 268 -0.55 -1.71 8.54
C THR A 268 -1.85 -1.08 9.01
N TRP A 269 -2.99 -1.42 8.39
CA TRP A 269 -4.30 -0.96 8.85
C TRP A 269 -4.62 -1.50 10.24
N ASP A 270 -4.32 -2.78 10.49
CA ASP A 270 -4.56 -3.45 11.77
C ASP A 270 -3.45 -3.17 12.82
N GLY A 271 -2.54 -2.23 12.57
CA GLY A 271 -1.48 -1.87 13.52
C GLY A 271 -0.37 -2.92 13.66
N CYS A 272 -0.09 -3.65 12.58
CA CYS A 272 0.97 -4.66 12.48
C CYS A 272 0.84 -5.81 13.49
N PRO A 273 -0.28 -6.55 13.52
CA PRO A 273 -0.51 -7.60 14.50
C PRO A 273 0.49 -8.76 14.41
N GLY A 274 1.08 -8.98 13.22
CA GLY A 274 2.10 -10.01 12.97
C GLY A 274 3.55 -9.60 13.28
N ALA A 275 3.80 -8.33 13.62
CA ALA A 275 5.14 -7.88 13.99
C ALA A 275 5.54 -8.45 15.36
N GLN A 276 6.85 -8.66 15.58
CA GLN A 276 7.31 -9.19 16.85
C GLN A 276 6.97 -8.22 17.98
N CYS A 277 6.67 -8.74 19.17
CA CYS A 277 6.27 -7.89 20.28
C CYS A 277 7.32 -6.81 20.58
N GLU A 278 8.61 -7.18 20.61
CA GLU A 278 9.70 -6.25 20.88
C GLU A 278 9.76 -5.10 19.87
N GLU A 279 9.49 -5.37 18.59
CA GLU A 279 9.45 -4.36 17.52
C GLU A 279 8.28 -3.40 17.74
N ARG A 280 7.08 -3.94 18.01
CA ARG A 280 5.87 -3.15 18.29
C ARG A 280 6.05 -2.27 19.53
N PHE A 281 6.60 -2.82 20.61
CA PHE A 281 6.87 -2.08 21.84
C PHE A 281 7.93 -1.00 21.64
N SER A 282 8.99 -1.30 20.88
CA SER A 282 10.03 -0.33 20.53
C SER A 282 9.47 0.81 19.68
N TYR A 283 8.58 0.51 18.73
CA TYR A 283 7.86 1.50 17.94
C TYR A 283 7.01 2.41 18.83
N LEU A 284 6.18 1.87 19.72
CA LEU A 284 5.35 2.67 20.63
C LEU A 284 6.21 3.58 21.53
N LYS A 285 7.34 3.07 22.03
CA LYS A 285 8.29 3.87 22.80
C LYS A 285 8.84 5.04 21.97
N ARG A 286 9.30 4.79 20.75
CA ARG A 286 9.83 5.85 19.86
C ARG A 286 8.75 6.85 19.46
N LYS A 287 7.55 6.38 19.11
CA LYS A 287 6.42 7.21 18.71
C LYS A 287 6.13 8.27 19.75
N TYR A 288 6.16 7.92 21.03
CA TYR A 288 5.76 8.81 22.12
C TYR A 288 6.92 9.37 22.95
N SER A 289 8.17 8.94 22.76
CA SER A 289 9.32 9.40 23.58
C SER A 289 9.62 10.88 23.41
N ASP A 290 9.48 11.39 22.20
CA ASP A 290 9.90 12.75 21.83
C ASP A 290 8.71 13.69 21.56
N ILE A 291 7.48 13.20 21.73
CA ILE A 291 6.27 14.00 21.55
C ILE A 291 5.98 14.80 22.81
N GLN A 292 5.86 16.13 22.64
CA GLN A 292 5.37 17.02 23.70
C GLN A 292 3.88 16.78 23.94
N TRP A 293 3.41 16.92 25.18
CA TRP A 293 2.00 16.72 25.53
C TRP A 293 1.04 17.57 24.67
N SER A 294 1.44 18.80 24.35
CA SER A 294 0.68 19.72 23.49
C SER A 294 0.66 19.31 22.02
N ALA A 295 1.63 18.52 21.56
CA ALA A 295 1.72 18.01 20.19
C ALA A 295 0.90 16.73 19.96
N LEU A 296 0.48 16.03 21.02
CA LEU A 296 -0.48 14.94 20.92
C LEU A 296 -1.81 15.43 20.31
N THR A 297 -2.51 14.56 19.61
CA THR A 297 -3.88 14.85 19.19
C THR A 297 -4.83 14.94 20.40
N VAL A 298 -6.02 15.50 20.22
CA VAL A 298 -7.01 15.60 21.31
C VAL A 298 -7.43 14.21 21.80
N ALA A 299 -7.61 13.26 20.89
CA ALA A 299 -7.93 11.87 21.17
C ALA A 299 -6.82 11.19 21.97
N GLU A 300 -5.57 11.30 21.52
CA GLU A 300 -4.43 10.71 22.22
C GLU A 300 -4.27 11.28 23.62
N ARG A 301 -4.38 12.61 23.81
CA ARG A 301 -4.36 13.20 25.15
C ARG A 301 -5.44 12.63 26.06
N ARG A 302 -6.67 12.45 25.54
CA ARG A 302 -7.78 11.88 26.32
C ARG A 302 -7.52 10.42 26.68
N ALA A 303 -7.02 9.64 25.73
CA ALA A 303 -6.63 8.25 25.96
C ALA A 303 -5.55 8.16 27.05
N TRP A 304 -4.49 8.97 26.93
CA TRP A 304 -3.43 9.07 27.93
C TRP A 304 -3.95 9.53 29.30
N GLN A 305 -4.88 10.49 29.34
CA GLN A 305 -5.54 10.93 30.58
C GLN A 305 -6.34 9.82 31.26
N LEU A 306 -7.06 9.00 30.50
CA LEU A 306 -7.78 7.82 31.03
C LEU A 306 -6.81 6.74 31.55
N LEU A 307 -5.59 6.71 31.02
CA LEU A 307 -4.48 5.92 31.56
C LEU A 307 -3.74 6.62 32.71
N GLY A 308 -4.26 7.71 33.24
CA GLY A 308 -3.72 8.39 34.43
C GLY A 308 -2.58 9.37 34.14
N HIS A 309 -2.30 9.66 32.88
CA HIS A 309 -1.32 10.69 32.52
C HIS A 309 -1.89 12.10 32.66
N SER A 310 -1.01 13.03 32.99
CA SER A 310 -1.24 14.46 32.90
C SER A 310 -0.03 15.10 32.23
N GLU A 311 -0.18 16.34 31.78
CA GLU A 311 0.92 17.11 31.21
C GLU A 311 2.16 17.14 32.12
N HIS A 312 1.94 17.28 33.44
CA HIS A 312 3.02 17.28 34.42
C HIS A 312 3.73 15.92 34.53
N LEU A 313 2.97 14.82 34.50
CA LEU A 313 3.53 13.47 34.58
C LEU A 313 4.20 13.04 33.27
N TRP A 314 3.74 13.55 32.13
CA TRP A 314 4.31 13.26 30.81
C TRP A 314 5.79 13.61 30.72
N LEU A 315 6.20 14.72 31.36
CA LEU A 315 7.61 15.14 31.42
C LEU A 315 8.54 14.13 32.11
N GLY A 316 8.01 13.28 32.99
CA GLY A 316 8.78 12.23 33.65
C GLY A 316 8.95 10.97 32.81
N GLY A 317 8.28 10.88 31.66
CA GLY A 317 8.22 9.69 30.81
C GLY A 317 6.91 8.91 30.94
N MET A 318 6.65 8.06 29.95
CA MET A 318 5.41 7.30 29.77
C MET A 318 5.11 6.29 30.88
N MET A 319 6.08 5.86 31.68
CA MET A 319 5.87 4.75 32.63
C MET A 319 5.58 5.19 34.08
N ASN A 320 5.33 6.48 34.31
CA ASN A 320 5.26 7.05 35.67
C ASN A 320 3.84 7.12 36.27
N THR A 321 2.89 6.35 35.75
CA THR A 321 1.50 6.33 36.25
C THR A 321 1.18 5.01 36.93
N VAL A 322 0.21 5.04 37.86
CA VAL A 322 -0.27 3.82 38.54
C VAL A 322 -0.84 2.83 37.53
N THR A 323 -1.53 3.31 36.49
CA THR A 323 -2.10 2.47 35.44
C THR A 323 -1.03 1.67 34.71
N MET A 324 0.14 2.25 34.45
CA MET A 324 1.28 1.55 33.82
C MET A 324 1.92 0.48 34.70
N GLN A 325 1.54 0.40 35.97
CA GLN A 325 1.95 -0.67 36.88
C GLN A 325 0.93 -1.81 36.93
N LEU A 326 -0.28 -1.60 36.40
CA LEU A 326 -1.31 -2.63 36.31
C LEU A 326 -1.01 -3.60 35.17
N THR A 327 -1.32 -4.87 35.37
CA THR A 327 -1.41 -5.89 34.32
C THR A 327 -2.53 -5.56 33.33
N TRP A 328 -2.47 -6.12 32.13
CA TRP A 328 -3.51 -5.92 31.13
C TRP A 328 -4.90 -6.31 31.63
N ASP A 329 -5.00 -7.37 32.44
CA ASP A 329 -6.27 -7.86 32.99
C ASP A 329 -6.80 -7.03 34.16
N GLU A 330 -5.94 -6.23 34.81
CA GLU A 330 -6.33 -5.28 35.85
C GLU A 330 -6.87 -3.96 35.28
N LEU A 331 -6.63 -3.69 33.99
CA LEU A 331 -7.20 -2.53 33.31
C LEU A 331 -8.72 -2.67 33.16
N SER A 332 -9.43 -1.55 33.37
CA SER A 332 -10.85 -1.50 33.04
C SER A 332 -11.07 -1.73 31.53
N LEU A 333 -12.28 -2.14 31.13
CA LEU A 333 -12.62 -2.29 29.70
C LEU A 333 -12.39 -0.98 28.93
N GLU A 334 -12.67 0.17 29.55
CA GLU A 334 -12.43 1.47 28.95
C GLU A 334 -10.93 1.77 28.81
N GLN A 335 -10.13 1.47 29.84
CA GLN A 335 -8.68 1.65 29.79
C GLN A 335 -8.01 0.77 28.74
N ARG A 336 -8.44 -0.50 28.60
CA ARG A 336 -7.96 -1.38 27.52
C ARG A 336 -8.27 -0.82 26.15
N ALA A 337 -9.50 -0.35 25.92
CA ALA A 337 -9.88 0.27 24.65
C ALA A 337 -9.04 1.53 24.33
N GLN A 338 -8.67 2.33 25.34
CA GLN A 338 -7.77 3.48 25.14
C GLN A 338 -6.32 3.05 24.91
N ALA A 339 -5.84 2.00 25.57
CA ALA A 339 -4.52 1.43 25.33
C ALA A 339 -4.42 0.87 23.90
N GLU A 340 -5.44 0.14 23.45
CA GLU A 340 -5.55 -0.37 22.08
C GLU A 340 -5.58 0.76 21.05
N PHE A 341 -6.34 1.83 21.32
CA PHE A 341 -6.34 3.05 20.49
C PHE A 341 -4.95 3.68 20.34
N LEU A 342 -4.14 3.64 21.40
CA LEU A 342 -2.74 4.10 21.39
C LEU A 342 -1.76 3.10 20.75
N GLY A 343 -2.25 1.96 20.26
CA GLY A 343 -1.47 0.91 19.61
C GLY A 343 -0.91 -0.15 20.57
N PHE A 344 -1.22 -0.08 21.87
CA PHE A 344 -0.87 -1.15 22.80
C PHE A 344 -1.73 -2.38 22.58
N SER A 345 -1.20 -3.52 23.02
CA SER A 345 -1.89 -4.80 23.10
C SER A 345 -1.47 -5.47 24.39
N MET A 346 -2.14 -6.57 24.76
CA MET A 346 -1.77 -7.35 25.94
C MET A 346 -0.26 -7.67 25.99
N GLY A 347 0.34 -8.08 24.87
CA GLY A 347 1.78 -8.38 24.83
C GLY A 347 2.68 -7.15 24.96
N THR A 348 2.27 -6.00 24.41
CA THR A 348 3.13 -4.79 24.41
C THR A 348 2.94 -3.90 25.64
N TRP A 349 1.85 -4.07 26.41
CA TRP A 349 1.53 -3.23 27.57
C TRP A 349 2.63 -3.20 28.63
N GLN A 350 3.22 -4.35 28.97
CA GLN A 350 4.26 -4.49 29.99
C GLN A 350 5.62 -4.91 29.43
N GLY A 351 5.88 -4.59 28.16
CA GLY A 351 7.20 -4.76 27.55
C GLY A 351 7.55 -6.19 27.13
N CYS A 352 6.58 -6.94 26.60
CA CYS A 352 6.83 -8.21 25.90
C CYS A 352 7.39 -9.34 26.75
N ASN A 353 6.95 -9.43 28.00
CA ASN A 353 7.33 -10.54 28.85
C ASN A 353 6.35 -11.70 28.68
N ASP A 354 6.74 -12.69 27.88
CA ASP A 354 5.92 -13.89 27.64
C ASP A 354 5.83 -14.85 28.85
N ASN A 355 6.59 -14.61 29.93
CA ASN A 355 6.75 -15.54 31.05
C ASN A 355 5.83 -15.27 32.26
N TRP A 356 4.68 -14.63 32.07
CA TRP A 356 3.80 -14.22 33.18
C TRP A 356 2.69 -15.22 33.46
#